data_AF-A0A5B6ZWA1-F1
#
_entry.id   AF-A0A5B6ZWA1-F1
#
_cell.length_a   1.000
_cell.length_b   1.000
_cell.length_c   1.000
_cell.angle_alpha   90.00
_cell.angle_beta   90.00
_cell.angle_gamma   90.00
#
_symmetry.space_group_name_H-M   'P 1'
#
loop_
_entity.id
_entity.type
_entity.pdbx_description
1 polymer ?
#
loop_
_entity_poly.entity_id
_entity_poly.type
_entity_poly.pdbx_seq_one_letter_code
_entity_poly.pdbx_strand_id
1 'polypeptide(L)'
;MSFAAYKMMHWPTGIDNCVSGFITHCSADFVPQIPPIQTDDLESDWTATKAVGPIPNLIITAGNILEVYVIRVQEEGSNRDSRGPMAAKRGGVMAGISGVSLELVCHYRLHGNVETMAALPAGGVDGSRRRDSIILAFKDAKISVLEFDDSIHGLRTR
;
A
#
# COMPACT_ATOMS: atom_id res chain seq x y z
N MET A 1 18.96 -32.64 -32.49
CA MET A 1 18.03 -31.58 -32.03
C MET A 1 18.29 -31.37 -30.55
N SER A 2 18.69 -30.16 -30.13
CA SER A 2 18.87 -29.82 -28.72
C SER A 2 17.65 -29.05 -28.20
N PHE A 3 17.23 -29.38 -26.99
CA PHE A 3 16.19 -28.65 -26.26
C PHE A 3 16.85 -27.99 -25.05
N ALA A 4 16.40 -26.78 -24.72
CA ALA A 4 16.84 -26.04 -23.54
C ALA A 4 15.61 -25.58 -22.75
N ALA A 5 15.74 -25.52 -21.43
CA ALA A 5 14.73 -25.01 -20.52
C ALA A 5 15.28 -23.81 -19.75
N TYR A 6 14.45 -22.80 -19.55
CA TYR A 6 14.80 -21.59 -18.79
C TYR A 6 14.17 -21.61 -17.41
N LYS A 7 14.97 -21.33 -16.37
CA LYS A 7 14.51 -21.14 -15.00
C LYS A 7 15.17 -19.92 -14.39
N MET A 8 14.36 -19.03 -13.82
CA MET A 8 14.83 -17.86 -13.08
C MET A 8 15.07 -18.25 -11.62
N MET A 9 16.26 -17.94 -11.10
CA MET A 9 16.66 -18.28 -9.72
C MET A 9 16.47 -17.12 -8.75
N HIS A 10 16.52 -15.89 -9.24
CA HIS A 10 16.31 -14.68 -8.46
C HIS A 10 15.56 -13.67 -9.31
N TRP A 11 14.56 -13.03 -8.71
CA TRP A 11 13.72 -12.04 -9.38
C TRP A 11 14.46 -10.70 -9.53
N PRO A 12 14.11 -9.87 -10.53
CA PRO A 12 14.62 -8.51 -10.58
C PRO A 12 14.19 -7.73 -9.33
N THR A 13 15.13 -7.03 -8.71
CA THR A 13 14.90 -6.23 -7.50
C THR A 13 15.02 -4.73 -7.73
N GLY A 14 15.47 -4.30 -8.91
CA GLY A 14 15.52 -2.91 -9.30
C GLY A 14 14.10 -2.37 -9.52
N ILE A 15 13.71 -1.35 -8.77
CA ILE A 15 12.40 -0.72 -8.89
C ILE A 15 12.43 0.28 -10.05
N ASP A 16 11.57 0.08 -11.03
CA ASP A 16 11.46 0.95 -12.20
C ASP A 16 10.38 2.02 -12.03
N ASN A 17 9.21 1.63 -11.48
CA ASN A 17 8.09 2.52 -11.24
C ASN A 17 7.55 2.33 -9.82
N CYS A 18 7.07 3.42 -9.22
CA CYS A 18 6.35 3.41 -7.95
C CYS A 18 5.14 4.34 -7.99
N VAL A 19 4.03 3.88 -7.42
CA VAL A 19 2.77 4.62 -7.37
C VAL A 19 2.09 4.36 -6.02
N SER A 20 1.32 5.34 -5.56
CA SER A 20 0.49 5.25 -4.37
C SER A 20 -0.98 5.29 -4.77
N GLY A 21 -1.83 4.46 -4.15
CA GLY A 21 -3.26 4.43 -4.42
C GLY A 21 -4.05 3.55 -3.45
N PHE A 22 -5.36 3.73 -3.40
CA PHE A 22 -6.30 2.99 -2.54
C PHE A 22 -6.81 1.75 -3.28
N ILE A 23 -5.96 0.71 -3.36
CA ILE A 23 -6.21 -0.50 -4.16
C ILE A 23 -6.93 -1.58 -3.38
N THR A 24 -6.50 -1.85 -2.14
CA THR A 24 -7.09 -2.93 -1.32
C THR A 24 -8.31 -2.46 -0.52
N HIS A 25 -8.37 -1.17 -0.22
CA HIS A 25 -9.39 -0.53 0.60
C HIS A 25 -9.76 0.83 0.01
N CYS A 26 -10.87 1.45 0.44
CA CYS A 26 -11.27 2.77 0.00
C CYS A 26 -10.82 3.83 1.02
N SER A 27 -10.42 5.02 0.55
CA SER A 27 -10.10 6.15 1.45
C SER A 27 -11.28 6.53 2.35
N ALA A 28 -12.52 6.33 1.86
CA ALA A 28 -13.75 6.58 2.60
C ALA A 28 -14.02 5.58 3.75
N ASP A 29 -13.32 4.44 3.80
CA ASP A 29 -13.42 3.52 4.94
C ASP A 29 -12.77 4.11 6.20
N PHE A 30 -11.96 5.17 6.06
CA PHE A 30 -11.27 5.84 7.14
C PHE A 30 -12.03 7.12 7.55
N VAL A 31 -13.14 6.95 8.25
CA VAL A 31 -13.84 8.07 8.90
C VAL A 31 -13.06 8.41 10.19
N PRO A 32 -12.49 9.61 10.34
CA PRO A 32 -11.90 10.01 11.60
C PRO A 32 -13.00 9.96 12.67
N GLN A 33 -12.84 9.08 13.66
CA GLN A 33 -13.74 9.09 14.81
C GLN A 33 -13.57 10.44 15.50
N ILE A 34 -14.59 11.28 15.40
CA ILE A 34 -14.66 12.52 16.17
C ILE A 34 -14.57 12.09 17.64
N PRO A 35 -13.56 12.53 18.40
CA PRO A 35 -13.50 12.20 19.82
C PRO A 35 -14.78 12.73 20.49
N PRO A 36 -15.45 11.93 21.34
CA PRO A 36 -16.66 12.39 22.02
C PRO A 36 -16.31 13.66 22.79
N ILE A 37 -17.09 14.72 22.57
CA ILE A 37 -16.94 16.00 23.28
C ILE A 37 -17.20 15.71 24.76
N GLN A 38 -16.13 15.54 25.54
CA GLN A 38 -16.20 15.57 26.99
C GLN A 38 -16.30 17.04 27.40
N THR A 39 -17.53 17.48 27.66
CA THR A 39 -17.78 18.70 28.42
C THR A 39 -17.44 18.40 29.88
N ASP A 40 -16.22 18.76 30.29
CA ASP A 40 -15.75 19.03 31.66
C ASP A 40 -14.30 18.54 31.80
N ASP A 41 -13.33 19.37 31.41
CA ASP A 41 -12.33 19.86 32.35
C ASP A 41 -11.41 20.90 31.70
N LEU A 42 -11.13 21.93 32.48
CA LEU A 42 -10.32 23.10 32.17
C LEU A 42 -8.82 22.69 32.11
N GLU A 43 -8.10 23.16 31.10
CA GLU A 43 -6.63 22.99 30.91
C GLU A 43 -6.12 21.55 30.69
N SER A 44 -6.45 20.93 29.55
CA SER A 44 -5.54 19.94 28.94
C SER A 44 -4.91 20.57 27.69
N ASP A 45 -3.59 20.70 27.70
CA ASP A 45 -2.79 21.01 26.51
C ASP A 45 -3.21 20.06 25.38
N TRP A 46 -3.98 20.57 24.41
CA TRP A 46 -4.45 19.82 23.26
C TRP A 46 -3.29 19.53 22.30
N THR A 47 -2.37 18.64 22.68
CA THR A 47 -1.59 17.89 21.69
C THR A 47 -2.52 16.84 21.10
N ALA A 48 -3.46 17.29 20.27
CA ALA A 48 -4.24 16.39 19.43
C ALA A 48 -3.24 15.56 18.62
N THR A 49 -2.97 14.34 19.05
CA THR A 49 -2.21 13.37 18.29
C THR A 49 -2.92 13.25 16.96
N LYS A 50 -2.34 13.84 15.91
CA LYS A 50 -2.96 13.83 14.57
C LYS A 50 -3.07 12.36 14.17
N ALA A 51 -4.27 11.81 14.27
CA ALA A 51 -4.54 10.47 13.80
C ALA A 51 -4.05 10.36 12.36
N VAL A 52 -3.18 9.39 12.10
CA VAL A 52 -2.66 9.13 10.77
C VAL A 52 -3.87 8.84 9.88
N GLY A 53 -4.07 9.68 8.85
CA GLY A 53 -5.18 9.53 7.92
C GLY A 53 -5.14 8.22 7.13
N PRO A 54 -6.09 7.98 6.21
CA PRO A 54 -6.10 6.76 5.40
C PRO A 54 -4.76 6.59 4.68
N ILE A 55 -4.13 5.44 4.89
CA ILE A 55 -2.80 5.16 4.35
C ILE A 55 -2.94 4.37 3.05
N PRO A 56 -2.55 4.93 1.90
CA PRO A 56 -2.67 4.24 0.62
C PRO A 56 -1.73 3.04 0.52
N ASN A 57 -1.99 2.15 -0.43
CA ASN A 57 -1.07 1.10 -0.81
C ASN A 57 0.12 1.66 -1.57
N LEU A 58 1.28 1.04 -1.41
CA LEU A 58 2.45 1.28 -2.26
C LEU A 58 2.49 0.20 -3.34
N ILE A 59 2.43 0.60 -4.60
CA ILE A 59 2.51 -0.29 -5.76
C ILE A 59 3.87 -0.05 -6.43
N ILE A 60 4.61 -1.11 -6.68
CA ILE A 60 5.91 -1.03 -7.36
C ILE A 60 5.99 -2.03 -8.50
N THR A 61 6.79 -1.69 -9.50
CA THR A 61 7.17 -2.63 -10.57
C THR A 61 8.68 -2.73 -10.68
N ALA A 62 9.17 -3.95 -10.81
CA ALA A 62 10.57 -4.28 -11.06
C ALA A 62 10.66 -5.14 -12.34
N GLY A 63 10.92 -4.51 -13.48
CA GLY A 63 10.89 -5.11 -14.81
C GLY A 63 9.53 -5.72 -15.15
N ASN A 64 9.42 -7.04 -14.97
CA ASN A 64 8.21 -7.81 -15.21
C ASN A 64 7.53 -8.30 -13.93
N ILE A 65 7.93 -7.78 -12.77
CA ILE A 65 7.31 -8.10 -11.47
C ILE A 65 6.47 -6.90 -11.04
N LEU A 66 5.24 -7.17 -10.57
CA LEU A 66 4.35 -6.21 -9.95
C LEU A 66 4.12 -6.61 -8.50
N GLU A 67 4.34 -5.68 -7.58
CA GLU A 67 4.15 -5.89 -6.15
C GLU A 67 3.27 -4.79 -5.55
N VAL A 68 2.37 -5.19 -4.67
CA VAL A 68 1.49 -4.29 -3.92
C VAL A 68 1.77 -4.47 -2.44
N TYR A 69 2.06 -3.37 -1.76
CA TYR A 69 2.37 -3.32 -0.34
C TYR A 69 1.33 -2.52 0.44
N VAL A 70 1.05 -2.96 1.66
CA VAL A 70 0.35 -2.17 2.69
C VAL A 70 1.40 -1.59 3.63
N ILE A 71 1.18 -0.35 4.02
CA ILE A 71 2.05 0.36 4.97
C ILE A 71 1.46 0.17 6.36
N ARG A 72 2.25 -0.41 7.28
CA ARG A 72 1.90 -0.56 8.70
C ARG A 72 2.65 0.49 9.50
N VAL A 73 1.91 1.25 10.31
CA VAL A 73 2.46 2.33 11.14
C VAL A 73 2.39 1.92 12.60
N GLN A 74 3.48 2.11 13.33
CA GLN A 74 3.57 1.90 14.77
C GLN A 74 3.56 3.26 15.47
N GLU A 75 2.50 3.55 16.22
CA GLU A 75 2.36 4.78 17.02
C GLU A 75 2.93 4.58 18.44
N GLU A 76 3.47 5.64 19.03
CA GLU A 76 4.03 5.61 20.38
C GLU A 76 2.91 5.55 21.44
N GLY A 77 2.58 4.35 21.92
CA GLY A 77 1.59 4.14 22.99
C GLY A 77 1.10 2.70 23.20
N SER A 78 1.24 1.82 22.21
CA SER A 78 0.77 0.42 22.32
C SER A 78 1.70 -0.54 23.08
N ASN A 79 2.75 -0.04 23.73
CA ASN A 79 3.71 -0.90 24.41
C ASN A 79 3.34 -1.11 25.88
N ARG A 80 2.37 -2.00 26.14
CA ARG A 80 2.29 -2.66 27.45
C ARG A 80 2.65 -4.13 27.46
N ASP A 81 2.65 -4.86 26.35
CA ASP A 81 3.09 -6.26 26.38
C ASP A 81 3.63 -6.73 25.02
N SER A 82 4.95 -6.86 24.89
CA SER A 82 5.61 -8.01 24.23
C SER A 82 7.12 -7.79 24.11
N ARG A 83 7.88 -8.53 24.92
CA ARG A 83 9.30 -8.79 24.70
C ARG A 83 9.44 -9.71 23.48
N GLY A 84 9.77 -9.14 22.31
CA GLY A 84 10.16 -9.84 21.08
C GLY A 84 11.48 -9.28 20.52
N PRO A 85 12.22 -10.06 19.71
CA PRO A 85 13.67 -9.88 19.52
C PRO A 85 13.98 -8.58 18.77
N MET A 86 15.06 -7.92 19.23
CA MET A 86 15.66 -6.69 18.69
C MET A 86 15.67 -6.64 17.16
N ALA A 87 14.64 -6.07 16.55
CA ALA A 87 14.80 -5.33 15.30
C ALA A 87 15.35 -3.96 15.69
N ALA A 88 16.53 -3.62 15.18
CA ALA A 88 17.24 -2.39 15.49
C ALA A 88 16.28 -1.20 15.44
N LYS A 89 16.14 -0.48 16.55
CA LYS A 89 15.35 0.73 16.72
C LYS A 89 15.96 1.83 15.84
N ARG A 90 15.73 1.76 14.53
CA ARG A 90 16.16 2.74 13.53
C ARG A 90 15.04 3.75 13.37
N GLY A 91 15.16 4.88 14.03
CA GLY A 91 14.30 6.05 13.82
C GLY A 91 13.88 6.68 15.13
N GLY A 92 14.12 7.99 15.27
CA GLY A 92 13.47 8.79 16.30
C GLY A 92 11.98 8.94 16.00
N VAL A 93 11.20 9.31 17.02
CA VAL A 93 9.76 9.54 16.87
C VAL A 93 9.55 10.78 16.02
N MET A 94 8.83 10.63 14.90
CA MET A 94 8.48 11.74 14.01
C MET A 94 6.96 11.77 13.87
N ALA A 95 6.35 12.90 14.22
CA ALA A 95 4.89 13.09 14.17
C ALA A 95 4.07 12.00 14.92
N GLY A 96 4.58 11.51 16.06
CA GLY A 96 3.92 10.45 16.86
C GLY A 96 4.15 9.02 16.36
N ILE A 97 4.84 8.86 15.23
CA ILE A 97 5.13 7.55 14.63
C ILE A 97 6.49 7.06 15.12
N SER A 98 6.51 5.91 15.80
CA SER A 98 7.71 5.23 16.31
C SER A 98 8.34 4.29 15.28
N GLY A 99 7.61 3.90 14.23
CA GLY A 99 8.12 3.00 13.19
C GLY A 99 7.13 2.77 12.05
N VAL A 100 7.63 2.35 10.89
CA VAL A 100 6.83 1.99 9.72
C VAL A 100 7.40 0.71 9.10
N SER A 101 6.54 -0.22 8.69
CA SER A 101 6.91 -1.41 7.94
C SER A 101 6.03 -1.58 6.69
N LEU A 102 6.60 -2.21 5.67
CA LEU A 102 5.88 -2.58 4.45
C LEU A 102 5.52 -4.06 4.52
N GLU A 103 4.25 -4.38 4.28
CA GLU A 103 3.73 -5.73 4.21
C GLU A 103 3.31 -6.03 2.77
N LEU A 104 3.91 -7.06 2.16
CA LEU A 104 3.59 -7.48 0.80
C LEU A 104 2.21 -8.13 0.79
N VAL A 105 1.31 -7.62 -0.04
CA VAL A 105 -0.06 -8.15 -0.22
C VAL A 105 -0.16 -8.99 -1.48
N CYS A 106 0.34 -8.47 -2.60
CA CYS A 106 0.27 -9.15 -3.88
C CYS A 106 1.63 -9.13 -4.57
N HIS A 107 1.98 -10.25 -5.20
CA HIS A 107 3.17 -10.39 -6.03
C HIS A 107 2.80 -11.13 -7.32
N TYR A 108 2.95 -10.47 -8.46
CA TYR A 108 2.64 -11.01 -9.77
C TYR A 108 3.84 -10.98 -10.70
N ARG A 109 4.06 -12.10 -11.38
CA ARG A 109 4.99 -12.17 -12.51
C ARG A 109 4.23 -11.94 -13.80
N LEU A 110 4.57 -10.86 -14.47
CA LEU A 110 4.03 -10.47 -15.76
C LEU A 110 4.86 -11.09 -16.89
N HIS A 111 4.21 -11.26 -18.04
CA HIS A 111 4.80 -11.78 -19.27
C HIS A 111 5.32 -10.66 -20.21
N GLY A 112 5.48 -9.45 -19.68
CA GLY A 112 6.05 -8.30 -20.37
C GLY A 112 6.68 -7.34 -19.37
N ASN A 113 7.64 -6.55 -19.82
CA ASN A 113 8.25 -5.52 -18.98
C ASN A 113 7.33 -4.30 -18.95
N VAL A 114 7.05 -3.82 -17.74
CA VAL A 114 6.30 -2.59 -17.54
C VAL A 114 7.20 -1.42 -17.88
N GLU A 115 6.72 -0.53 -18.74
CA GLU A 115 7.41 0.69 -19.11
C GLU A 115 6.95 1.86 -18.24
N THR A 116 5.62 2.01 -18.06
CA THR A 116 5.05 3.02 -17.17
C THR A 116 3.85 2.49 -16.41
N MET A 117 3.56 3.10 -15.26
CA MET A 117 2.45 2.72 -14.37
C MET A 117 1.76 3.96 -13.81
N ALA A 118 0.44 3.89 -13.64
CA ALA A 118 -0.36 4.92 -12.98
C ALA A 118 -1.47 4.30 -12.12
N ALA A 119 -1.87 4.98 -11.05
CA ALA A 119 -3.09 4.68 -10.30
C ALA A 119 -4.20 5.61 -10.80
N LEU A 120 -5.32 5.02 -11.18
CA LEU A 120 -6.53 5.75 -11.53
C LEU A 120 -7.44 5.83 -10.33
N PRO A 121 -7.74 7.04 -9.83
CA PRO A 121 -8.78 7.21 -8.84
C PRO A 121 -10.10 6.75 -9.43
N ALA A 122 -10.84 5.92 -8.70
CA ALA A 122 -12.21 5.63 -9.10
C ALA A 122 -13.06 6.87 -8.80
N GLY A 123 -13.31 7.69 -9.83
CA GLY A 123 -14.04 8.95 -9.73
C GLY A 123 -15.34 8.81 -8.93
N GLY A 124 -15.42 9.53 -7.81
CA GLY A 124 -16.56 9.53 -6.90
C GLY A 124 -17.48 10.71 -7.17
N VAL A 125 -18.42 10.55 -8.12
CA VAL A 125 -19.57 11.47 -8.23
C VAL A 125 -20.72 11.02 -7.32
N ASP A 126 -20.79 9.72 -6.98
CA ASP A 126 -21.97 9.11 -6.32
C ASP A 126 -21.72 8.58 -4.89
N GLY A 127 -20.68 9.04 -4.18
CA GLY A 127 -20.41 8.58 -2.80
C GLY A 127 -20.13 7.07 -2.69
N SER A 128 -19.93 6.37 -3.80
CA SER A 128 -19.63 4.95 -3.83
C SER A 128 -18.21 4.71 -3.32
N ARG A 129 -18.04 3.77 -2.38
CA ARG A 129 -16.75 3.28 -1.87
C ARG A 129 -15.97 2.50 -2.94
N ARG A 130 -15.55 3.18 -4.01
CA ARG A 130 -14.77 2.57 -5.08
C ARG A 130 -13.28 2.66 -4.78
N ARG A 131 -12.56 1.63 -5.21
CA ARG A 131 -11.12 1.49 -5.08
C ARG A 131 -10.43 1.96 -6.35
N ASP A 132 -9.22 2.44 -6.20
CA ASP A 132 -8.40 2.86 -7.32
C ASP A 132 -8.05 1.65 -8.20
N SER A 133 -7.85 1.91 -9.49
CA SER A 133 -7.40 0.90 -10.46
C SER A 133 -5.95 1.15 -10.84
N ILE A 134 -5.23 0.13 -11.27
CA ILE A 134 -3.85 0.26 -11.72
C ILE A 134 -3.83 0.19 -13.25
N ILE A 135 -3.22 1.17 -13.90
CA ILE A 135 -2.88 1.10 -15.33
C ILE A 135 -1.42 0.73 -15.47
N LEU A 136 -1.17 -0.28 -16.29
CA LEU A 136 0.16 -0.68 -16.75
C LEU A 136 0.27 -0.43 -18.26
N ALA A 137 1.33 0.24 -18.68
CA ALA A 137 1.75 0.27 -20.07
C ALA A 137 3.04 -0.53 -20.22
N PHE A 138 3.06 -1.42 -21.19
CA PHE A 138 4.16 -2.33 -21.47
C PHE A 138 4.96 -1.87 -22.68
N LYS A 139 6.24 -2.27 -22.70
CA LYS A 139 7.18 -1.93 -23.79
C LYS A 139 6.75 -2.43 -25.17
N ASP A 140 5.87 -3.43 -25.23
CA ASP A 140 5.31 -3.99 -26.46
C ASP A 140 4.03 -3.25 -26.94
N ALA A 141 3.86 -1.99 -26.54
CA ALA A 141 2.73 -1.12 -26.87
C ALA A 141 1.37 -1.70 -26.45
N LYS A 142 1.33 -2.40 -25.30
CA LYS A 142 0.10 -2.90 -24.68
C LYS A 142 -0.23 -2.10 -23.43
N ILE A 143 -1.53 -1.99 -23.15
CA ILE A 143 -2.05 -1.37 -21.93
C ILE A 143 -2.93 -2.41 -21.23
N SER A 144 -2.84 -2.46 -19.90
CA SER A 144 -3.69 -3.29 -19.05
C SER A 144 -4.22 -2.47 -17.89
N VAL A 145 -5.49 -2.69 -17.55
CA VAL A 145 -6.15 -2.11 -16.37
C VAL A 145 -6.40 -3.23 -15.37
N LEU A 146 -5.93 -3.04 -14.14
CA LEU A 146 -6.05 -4.00 -13.05
C LEU A 146 -6.93 -3.42 -11.95
N GLU A 147 -7.87 -4.22 -11.48
CA GLU A 147 -8.70 -3.93 -10.32
C GLU A 147 -8.47 -5.00 -9.25
N PHE A 148 -8.55 -4.62 -7.98
CA PHE A 148 -8.49 -5.58 -6.88
C PHE A 148 -9.84 -6.28 -6.72
N ASP A 149 -9.79 -7.61 -6.63
CA ASP A 149 -10.92 -8.50 -6.47
C ASP A 149 -10.81 -9.21 -5.11
N ASP A 150 -11.77 -8.94 -4.23
CA ASP A 150 -11.79 -9.49 -2.87
C ASP A 150 -12.05 -10.99 -2.84
N SER A 151 -12.71 -11.54 -3.86
CA SER A 151 -13.04 -12.97 -3.89
C SER A 151 -11.79 -13.84 -4.02
N ILE A 152 -10.77 -13.31 -4.70
CA ILE A 152 -9.48 -13.99 -4.91
C ILE A 152 -8.35 -13.35 -4.10
N HIS A 153 -8.64 -12.30 -3.33
CA HIS A 153 -7.68 -11.45 -2.64
C HIS A 153 -6.49 -11.07 -3.54
N GLY A 154 -6.78 -10.60 -4.75
CA GLY A 154 -5.77 -10.40 -5.79
C GLY A 154 -6.20 -9.42 -6.88
N LEU A 155 -5.34 -9.24 -7.87
CA LEU A 155 -5.59 -8.35 -9.01
C LEU A 155 -6.21 -9.13 -10.18
N ARG A 156 -7.20 -8.53 -10.82
CA ARG A 156 -7.85 -9.04 -12.04
C ARG A 156 -7.78 -7.99 -13.14
N THR A 157 -7.57 -8.45 -14.37
CA THR A 157 -7.66 -7.61 -15.57
C THR A 157 -9.13 -7.30 -15.91
N ARG A 158 -9.40 -6.07 -16.32
CA ARG A 158 -10.70 -5.65 -16.85
C ARG A 158 -10.67 -5.49 -18.36
#